data_AF-A0AAW9A6S0-F1
#
_entry.id   AF-A0AAW9A6S0-F1
#
_cell.length_a   1.000
_cell.length_b   1.000
_cell.length_c   1.000
_cell.angle_alpha   90.00
_cell.angle_beta   90.00
_cell.angle_gamma   90.00
#
_symmetry.space_group_name_H-M   'P 1'
#
loop_
_entity.id
_entity.type
_entity.pdbx_description
1 polymer ?
#
loop_
_entity_poly.entity_id
_entity_poly.type
_entity_poly.pdbx_seq_one_letter_code
_entity_poly.pdbx_strand_id
1 'polypeptide(L)'
;MLFEIRSVRHQPDLISFAWNDVGGFYNVYKDGKHLYEGDAAEFQDGDLEDGKVYQYLIERVENNQVVDVMAMQTSAFAMEKNIENPLQSLVVTAIVAKTQIALSWEEINDVVGYGIYRNGEFIGMVNTNRFIDRDIDVDQSYVYLIRSRRPIHKSGERFASMKSALSNVFGALTASRSETAIETFTTVKLIGKPKTILRPMNEREQEPESIDQWRFRYTTFLADEWVRNPNPLSPNHFFKGDGRGFDPTGEGFRTRVDIELAYDEKGEPMRFTKEVGPSIAYDHLKRFREKAKASADGITMERTDRGKGESGFILTHCIGNPLAAAPSIDYEVTADFNREGTFDMSGYFDPAPHHEIYLIKGRGDRWRSILQVESRGLAFMSDAIAYHYWRCTNFE
;
A
#
# COMPACT_ATOMS: atom_id res chain seq x y z
N MET A 1 19.37 12.44 -28.18
CA MET A 1 18.34 11.65 -27.46
C MET A 1 18.55 11.87 -25.97
N LEU A 2 17.50 11.76 -25.15
CA LEU A 2 17.65 11.83 -23.69
C LEU A 2 18.15 10.48 -23.16
N PHE A 3 19.01 10.48 -22.14
CA PHE A 3 19.44 9.27 -21.44
C PHE A 3 18.27 8.78 -20.57
N GLU A 4 17.47 7.87 -21.14
CA GLU A 4 16.20 7.39 -20.58
C GLU A 4 16.07 5.88 -20.83
N ILE A 5 15.55 5.13 -19.86
CA ILE A 5 15.17 3.72 -20.04
C ILE A 5 14.04 3.65 -21.07
N ARG A 6 14.24 2.81 -22.09
CA ARG A 6 13.32 2.62 -23.20
C ARG A 6 12.36 1.46 -22.97
N SER A 7 12.85 0.38 -22.37
CA SER A 7 12.05 -0.81 -22.09
C SER A 7 12.56 -1.55 -20.88
N VAL A 8 11.63 -2.11 -20.11
CA VAL A 8 11.89 -3.09 -19.05
C VAL A 8 11.01 -4.30 -19.37
N ARG A 9 11.57 -5.50 -19.26
CA ARG A 9 10.86 -6.76 -19.43
C ARG A 9 11.13 -7.66 -18.24
N HIS A 10 10.07 -8.26 -17.74
CA HIS A 10 10.09 -9.21 -16.64
C HIS A 10 9.72 -10.58 -17.18
N GLN A 11 10.54 -11.56 -16.87
CA GLN A 11 10.29 -12.99 -17.06
C GLN A 11 10.60 -13.69 -15.72
N PRO A 12 10.14 -14.94 -15.53
CA PRO A 12 10.59 -15.74 -14.39
C PRO A 12 12.12 -15.74 -14.33
N ASP A 13 12.67 -15.41 -13.16
CA ASP A 13 14.11 -15.34 -12.86
C ASP A 13 14.94 -14.40 -13.75
N LEU A 14 14.32 -13.50 -14.52
CA LEU A 14 15.04 -12.59 -15.42
C LEU A 14 14.38 -11.21 -15.50
N ILE A 15 15.16 -10.17 -15.20
CA ILE A 15 14.83 -8.78 -15.53
C ILE A 15 15.78 -8.34 -16.64
N SER A 16 15.22 -7.79 -17.72
CA SER A 16 16.01 -7.18 -18.79
C SER A 16 15.53 -5.76 -19.06
N PHE A 17 16.46 -4.85 -19.29
CA PHE A 17 16.14 -3.47 -19.62
C PHE A 17 17.15 -2.88 -20.59
N ALA A 18 16.67 -1.93 -21.39
CA ALA A 18 17.46 -1.21 -22.38
C ALA A 18 17.16 0.29 -22.28
N TRP A 19 18.16 1.11 -22.57
CA TRP A 19 18.07 2.57 -22.55
C TRP A 19 18.46 3.17 -23.89
N ASN A 20 18.21 4.47 -24.06
CA ASN A 20 18.65 5.17 -25.24
C ASN A 20 20.18 5.24 -25.25
N ASP A 21 20.80 4.61 -26.26
CA ASP A 21 22.21 4.81 -26.54
C ASP A 21 22.45 6.26 -26.98
N VAL A 22 23.26 6.94 -26.18
CA VAL A 22 23.66 8.35 -26.38
C VAL A 22 25.18 8.48 -26.47
N GLY A 23 25.91 7.35 -26.59
CA GLY A 23 27.36 7.26 -26.56
C GLY A 23 27.96 7.29 -25.15
N GLY A 24 29.22 6.87 -25.05
CA GLY A 24 29.97 6.73 -23.79
C GLY A 24 30.02 5.28 -23.29
N PHE A 25 30.51 5.10 -22.06
CA PHE A 25 30.45 3.84 -21.33
C PHE A 25 29.33 3.88 -20.30
N TYR A 26 28.80 2.72 -19.94
CA TYR A 26 27.75 2.54 -18.95
C TYR A 26 28.23 1.64 -17.82
N ASN A 27 27.92 2.05 -16.58
CA ASN A 27 28.02 1.20 -15.40
C ASN A 27 26.62 0.84 -14.90
N VAL A 28 26.39 -0.43 -14.55
CA VAL A 28 25.15 -0.86 -13.90
C VAL A 28 25.47 -1.40 -12.51
N TYR A 29 24.72 -0.93 -11.52
CA TYR A 29 24.77 -1.39 -10.14
C TYR A 29 23.42 -1.97 -9.74
N LYS A 30 23.42 -3.05 -8.97
CA LYS A 30 22.24 -3.63 -8.31
C LYS A 30 22.44 -3.58 -6.81
N ASP A 31 21.54 -2.89 -6.11
CA ASP A 31 21.59 -2.70 -4.65
C ASP A 31 22.99 -2.24 -4.18
N GLY A 32 23.59 -1.31 -4.94
CA GLY A 32 24.93 -0.76 -4.67
C GLY A 32 26.10 -1.59 -5.23
N LYS A 33 25.91 -2.86 -5.59
CA LYS A 33 26.95 -3.72 -6.14
C LYS A 33 27.10 -3.52 -7.65
N HIS A 34 28.33 -3.25 -8.11
CA HIS A 34 28.66 -3.14 -9.54
C HIS A 34 28.50 -4.49 -10.25
N LEU A 35 27.75 -4.51 -11.36
CA LEU A 35 27.47 -5.72 -12.15
C LEU A 35 27.92 -5.64 -13.60
N TYR A 36 28.04 -4.43 -14.17
CA TYR A 36 28.36 -4.25 -15.59
C TYR A 36 29.16 -2.98 -15.82
N GLU A 37 30.11 -3.05 -16.75
CA GLU A 37 30.86 -1.95 -17.35
C GLU A 37 31.03 -2.24 -18.84
N GLY A 38 30.59 -1.32 -19.72
CA GLY A 38 30.71 -1.48 -21.17
C GLY A 38 29.92 -0.45 -21.97
N ASP A 39 29.88 -0.57 -23.29
CA ASP A 39 29.23 0.37 -24.21
C ASP A 39 27.84 -0.08 -24.69
N ALA A 40 27.41 -1.29 -24.33
CA ALA A 40 26.08 -1.78 -24.69
C ALA A 40 24.99 -1.09 -23.86
N ALA A 41 23.98 -0.53 -24.53
CA ALA A 41 22.86 0.17 -23.90
C ALA A 41 21.74 -0.77 -23.43
N GLU A 42 22.10 -1.94 -22.91
CA GLU A 42 21.18 -2.96 -22.41
C GLU A 42 21.82 -3.77 -21.28
N PHE A 43 20.97 -4.30 -20.39
CA PHE A 43 21.40 -5.17 -19.30
C PHE A 43 20.36 -6.26 -19.02
N GLN A 44 20.86 -7.41 -18.59
CA GLN A 44 20.06 -8.57 -18.19
C GLN A 44 20.57 -9.06 -16.84
N ASP A 45 19.64 -9.26 -15.91
CA ASP A 45 19.92 -9.72 -14.57
C ASP A 45 19.14 -11.00 -14.28
N GLY A 46 19.88 -12.07 -14.00
CA GLY A 46 19.35 -13.36 -13.58
C GLY A 46 19.44 -13.57 -12.07
N ASP A 47 19.10 -14.77 -11.61
CA ASP A 47 19.19 -15.19 -10.20
C ASP A 47 18.42 -14.26 -9.25
N LEU A 48 17.14 -14.09 -9.54
CA LEU A 48 16.22 -13.24 -8.79
C LEU A 48 15.42 -14.06 -7.78
N GLU A 49 15.24 -13.52 -6.58
CA GLU A 49 14.31 -14.06 -5.59
C GLU A 49 12.88 -13.62 -5.97
N ASP A 50 11.95 -14.57 -5.96
CA ASP A 50 10.55 -14.37 -6.35
C ASP A 50 9.91 -13.19 -5.61
N GLY A 51 9.33 -12.26 -6.35
CA GLY A 51 8.66 -11.06 -5.81
C GLY A 51 9.57 -10.04 -5.10
N LYS A 52 10.87 -10.29 -4.93
CA LYS A 52 11.80 -9.37 -4.26
C LYS A 52 11.97 -8.08 -5.06
N VAL A 53 12.05 -6.96 -4.35
CA VAL A 53 12.32 -5.64 -4.93
C VAL A 53 13.81 -5.41 -5.06
N TYR A 54 14.25 -5.00 -6.24
CA TYR A 54 15.63 -4.67 -6.57
C TYR A 54 15.76 -3.21 -7.00
N GLN A 55 16.90 -2.60 -6.70
CA GLN A 55 17.25 -1.25 -7.15
C GLN A 55 18.44 -1.30 -8.09
N TYR A 56 18.29 -0.69 -9.25
CA TYR A 56 19.35 -0.54 -10.25
C TYR A 56 19.75 0.93 -10.38
N LEU A 57 21.05 1.19 -10.43
CA LEU A 57 21.62 2.47 -10.81
C LEU A 57 22.36 2.28 -12.13
N ILE A 58 22.06 3.12 -13.13
CA ILE A 58 22.75 3.13 -14.41
C ILE A 58 23.46 4.47 -14.53
N GLU A 59 24.78 4.43 -14.62
CA GLU A 59 25.61 5.61 -14.84
C GLU A 59 26.11 5.63 -16.27
N ARG A 60 26.16 6.81 -16.87
CA ARG A 60 26.85 7.06 -18.13
C ARG A 60 28.14 7.81 -17.84
N VAL A 61 29.23 7.31 -18.41
CA VAL A 61 30.59 7.79 -18.19
C VAL A 61 31.19 8.28 -19.51
N GLU A 62 31.74 9.50 -19.49
CA GLU A 62 32.53 10.08 -20.57
C GLU A 62 33.81 10.69 -20.00
N ASN A 63 34.96 10.48 -20.66
CA ASN A 63 36.25 10.99 -20.20
C ASN A 63 36.54 10.67 -18.71
N ASN A 64 36.19 9.45 -18.28
CA ASN A 64 36.29 8.97 -16.89
C ASN A 64 35.50 9.78 -15.85
N GLN A 65 34.44 10.46 -16.26
CA GLN A 65 33.52 11.20 -15.38
C GLN A 65 32.08 10.74 -15.60
N VAL A 66 31.33 10.58 -14.52
CA VAL A 66 29.88 10.31 -14.59
C VAL A 66 29.17 11.59 -15.06
N VAL A 67 28.52 11.52 -16.22
CA VAL A 67 27.83 12.67 -16.84
C VAL A 67 26.31 12.61 -16.63
N ASP A 68 25.74 11.40 -16.59
CA ASP A 68 24.32 11.17 -16.35
C ASP A 68 24.10 9.92 -15.51
N VAL A 69 22.98 9.92 -14.78
CA VAL A 69 22.56 8.82 -13.92
C VAL A 69 21.06 8.62 -14.10
N MET A 70 20.64 7.36 -14.13
CA MET A 70 19.26 6.94 -13.97
C MET A 70 19.17 5.89 -12.88
N ALA A 71 18.01 5.81 -12.23
CA ALA A 71 17.75 4.80 -11.24
C ALA A 71 16.42 4.10 -11.54
N MET A 72 16.34 2.81 -11.27
CA MET A 72 15.15 2.00 -11.44
C MET A 72 14.93 1.15 -10.19
N GLN A 73 13.71 1.11 -9.68
CA GLN A 73 13.30 0.15 -8.67
C GLN A 73 12.17 -0.70 -9.24
N THR A 74 12.31 -2.02 -9.15
CA THR A 74 11.30 -2.96 -9.64
C THR A 74 11.32 -4.24 -8.83
N SER A 75 10.19 -4.92 -8.71
CA SER A 75 10.17 -6.29 -8.21
C SER A 75 10.48 -7.30 -9.31
N ALA A 76 11.06 -8.43 -8.93
CA ALA A 76 11.10 -9.64 -9.74
C ALA A 76 9.67 -10.14 -10.02
N PHE A 77 9.52 -10.89 -11.11
CA PHE A 77 8.25 -11.50 -11.44
C PHE A 77 7.94 -12.61 -10.42
N ALA A 78 6.80 -12.50 -9.75
CA ALA A 78 6.30 -13.55 -8.88
C ALA A 78 5.59 -14.63 -9.70
N MET A 79 6.09 -15.87 -9.69
CA MET A 79 5.43 -17.01 -10.36
C MET A 79 4.10 -17.37 -9.68
N GLU A 80 4.08 -17.33 -8.35
CA GLU A 80 2.88 -17.56 -7.56
C GLU A 80 2.24 -16.21 -7.20
N LYS A 81 1.06 -15.95 -7.80
CA LYS A 81 0.29 -14.74 -7.50
C LYS A 81 -0.61 -14.99 -6.29
N ASN A 82 -0.62 -14.05 -5.34
CA ASN A 82 -1.60 -14.09 -4.26
C ASN A 82 -3.00 -13.85 -4.85
N ILE A 83 -3.85 -14.88 -4.75
CA ILE A 83 -5.24 -14.84 -5.23
C ILE A 83 -6.11 -13.96 -4.33
N GLU A 84 -5.78 -13.88 -3.03
CA GLU A 84 -6.52 -13.13 -2.02
C GLU A 84 -6.23 -11.63 -2.13
N ASN A 85 -4.96 -11.25 -2.32
CA ASN A 85 -4.53 -9.87 -2.56
C ASN A 85 -3.84 -9.73 -3.92
N PRO A 86 -4.59 -9.38 -4.98
CA PRO A 86 -4.03 -9.28 -6.33
C PRO A 86 -2.86 -8.31 -6.46
N LEU A 87 -2.71 -7.30 -5.59
CA LEU A 87 -1.62 -6.30 -5.68
C LEU A 87 -0.30 -6.74 -5.05
N GLN A 88 -0.33 -7.71 -4.13
CA GLN A 88 0.87 -8.11 -3.37
C GLN A 88 1.97 -8.64 -4.30
N SER A 89 1.58 -9.40 -5.34
CA SER A 89 2.51 -10.08 -6.24
C SER A 89 2.66 -9.39 -7.61
N LEU A 90 2.10 -8.19 -7.81
CA LEU A 90 2.25 -7.48 -9.09
C LEU A 90 3.60 -6.80 -9.20
N VAL A 91 4.15 -6.82 -10.40
CA VAL A 91 5.32 -6.00 -10.71
C VAL A 91 4.93 -4.53 -10.72
N VAL A 92 5.67 -3.72 -9.96
CA VAL A 92 5.61 -2.25 -10.02
C VAL A 92 7.02 -1.74 -10.23
N THR A 93 7.22 -1.00 -11.31
CA THR A 93 8.49 -0.40 -11.68
C THR A 93 8.39 1.12 -11.57
N ALA A 94 9.39 1.72 -10.92
CA ALA A 94 9.60 3.16 -10.93
C ALA A 94 10.98 3.46 -11.49
N ILE A 95 11.05 4.39 -12.44
CA ILE A 95 12.29 4.84 -13.06
C ILE A 95 12.40 6.34 -12.78
N VAL A 96 13.55 6.75 -12.26
CA VAL A 96 13.88 8.13 -11.98
C VAL A 96 15.03 8.53 -12.91
N ALA A 97 14.88 9.66 -13.57
CA ALA A 97 15.91 10.31 -14.38
C ALA A 97 15.81 11.83 -14.17
N LYS A 98 16.82 12.59 -14.62
CA LYS A 98 16.85 14.06 -14.44
C LYS A 98 15.63 14.78 -15.02
N THR A 99 15.01 14.20 -16.05
CA THR A 99 13.91 14.78 -16.84
C THR A 99 12.56 14.13 -16.63
N GLN A 100 12.49 13.02 -15.86
CA GLN A 100 11.24 12.29 -15.70
C GLN A 100 11.23 11.35 -14.49
N ILE A 101 10.01 11.10 -14.00
CA ILE A 101 9.68 9.92 -13.21
C ILE A 101 8.70 9.09 -14.04
N ALA A 102 9.07 7.85 -14.35
CA ALA A 102 8.21 6.91 -15.06
C ALA A 102 7.76 5.79 -14.14
N LEU A 103 6.48 5.45 -14.20
CA LEU A 103 5.85 4.36 -13.47
C LEU A 103 5.26 3.37 -14.46
N SER A 104 5.46 2.08 -14.21
CA SER A 104 4.74 1.02 -14.89
C SER A 104 4.35 -0.07 -13.91
N TRP A 105 3.25 -0.75 -14.20
CA TRP A 105 2.72 -1.78 -13.34
C TRP A 105 2.20 -2.96 -14.17
N GLU A 106 2.12 -4.13 -13.56
CA GLU A 106 1.49 -5.29 -14.16
C GLU A 106 -0.02 -5.01 -14.38
N GLU A 107 -0.56 -5.51 -15.50
CA GLU A 107 -1.96 -5.31 -15.82
C GLU A 107 -2.87 -6.04 -14.81
N ILE A 108 -3.98 -5.41 -14.47
CA ILE A 108 -4.99 -6.01 -13.59
C ILE A 108 -6.16 -6.39 -14.46
N ASN A 109 -6.51 -7.69 -14.49
CA ASN A 109 -7.62 -8.19 -15.28
C ASN A 109 -8.92 -7.40 -14.99
N ASP A 110 -9.65 -7.10 -16.06
CA ASP A 110 -10.93 -6.40 -16.08
C ASP A 110 -10.88 -4.92 -15.61
N VAL A 111 -9.68 -4.34 -15.51
CA VAL A 111 -9.49 -2.89 -15.33
C VAL A 111 -9.35 -2.20 -16.69
N VAL A 112 -10.16 -1.17 -16.93
CA VAL A 112 -10.20 -0.44 -18.21
C VAL A 112 -9.46 0.90 -18.20
N GLY A 113 -8.98 1.35 -17.05
CA GLY A 113 -8.28 2.61 -16.90
C GLY A 113 -7.82 2.90 -15.48
N TYR A 114 -6.84 3.79 -15.38
CA TYR A 114 -6.14 4.13 -14.14
C TYR A 114 -6.16 5.65 -13.94
N GLY A 115 -6.69 6.09 -12.80
CA GLY A 115 -6.58 7.47 -12.36
C GLY A 115 -5.24 7.70 -11.68
N ILE A 116 -4.51 8.71 -12.13
CA ILE A 116 -3.19 9.07 -11.62
C ILE A 116 -3.30 10.33 -10.76
N TYR A 117 -2.70 10.27 -9.58
CA TYR A 117 -2.63 11.37 -8.63
C TYR A 117 -1.17 11.62 -8.26
N ARG A 118 -0.79 12.90 -8.13
CA ARG A 118 0.53 13.34 -7.71
C ARG A 118 0.37 14.28 -6.53
N ASN A 119 1.03 13.97 -5.42
CA ASN A 119 0.97 14.73 -4.17
C ASN A 119 -0.48 14.98 -3.67
N GLY A 120 -1.37 13.99 -3.90
CA GLY A 120 -2.78 14.06 -3.54
C GLY A 120 -3.69 14.68 -4.60
N GLU A 121 -3.15 15.37 -5.60
CA GLU A 121 -3.93 16.00 -6.67
C GLU A 121 -4.14 15.04 -7.85
N PHE A 122 -5.35 15.00 -8.40
CA PHE A 122 -5.64 14.23 -9.61
C PHE A 122 -5.02 14.91 -10.84
N ILE A 123 -4.19 14.18 -11.59
CA ILE A 123 -3.49 14.73 -12.77
C ILE A 123 -3.93 14.12 -14.10
N GLY A 124 -4.68 13.01 -14.10
CA GLY A 124 -5.28 12.47 -15.32
C GLY A 124 -5.64 10.99 -15.27
N MET A 125 -6.23 10.52 -16.37
CA MET A 125 -6.52 9.10 -16.62
C MET A 125 -5.53 8.56 -17.65
N VAL A 126 -5.08 7.32 -17.47
CA VAL A 126 -4.37 6.54 -18.50
C VAL A 126 -5.06 5.20 -18.72
N ASN A 127 -5.10 4.76 -19.98
CA ASN A 127 -5.70 3.47 -20.36
C ASN A 127 -4.61 2.41 -20.63
N THR A 128 -3.35 2.75 -20.37
CA THR A 128 -2.20 1.85 -20.42
C THR A 128 -1.63 1.68 -19.02
N ASN A 129 -0.94 0.58 -18.78
CA ASN A 129 -0.27 0.26 -17.51
C ASN A 129 1.07 0.99 -17.32
N ARG A 130 1.17 2.22 -17.83
CA ARG A 130 2.33 3.10 -17.69
C ARG A 130 1.93 4.56 -17.59
N PHE A 131 2.75 5.33 -16.90
CA PHE A 131 2.65 6.78 -16.78
C PHE A 131 4.06 7.39 -16.75
N ILE A 132 4.25 8.53 -17.41
CA ILE A 132 5.52 9.26 -17.43
C ILE A 132 5.23 10.70 -17.02
N ASP A 133 5.79 11.11 -15.89
CA ASP A 133 5.79 12.49 -15.43
C ASP A 133 7.06 13.18 -15.90
N ARG A 134 6.93 14.28 -16.64
CA ARG A 134 8.05 15.13 -17.09
C ARG A 134 8.06 16.49 -16.43
N ASP A 135 7.06 16.80 -15.61
CA ASP A 135 6.94 18.06 -14.88
C ASP A 135 7.44 17.86 -13.45
N ILE A 136 8.75 17.60 -13.33
CA ILE A 136 9.40 17.28 -12.06
C ILE A 136 10.49 18.31 -11.71
N ASP A 137 10.68 18.50 -10.41
CA ASP A 137 11.74 19.24 -9.76
C ASP A 137 12.60 18.23 -8.99
N VAL A 138 13.88 18.18 -9.31
CA VAL A 138 14.82 17.20 -8.74
C VAL A 138 15.07 17.39 -7.24
N ASP A 139 14.75 18.57 -6.70
CA ASP A 139 14.90 18.89 -5.27
C ASP A 139 13.64 18.56 -4.45
N GLN A 140 12.56 18.09 -5.09
CA GLN A 140 11.28 17.73 -4.44
C GLN A 140 11.06 16.21 -4.40
N SER A 141 10.40 15.74 -3.34
CA SER A 141 9.89 14.37 -3.23
C SER A 141 8.47 14.29 -3.79
N TYR A 142 8.09 13.11 -4.29
CA TYR A 142 6.78 12.90 -4.92
C TYR A 142 6.02 11.72 -4.29
N VAL A 143 4.71 11.87 -4.21
CA VAL A 143 3.79 10.77 -3.90
C VAL A 143 2.91 10.52 -5.10
N TYR A 144 3.08 9.38 -5.77
CA TYR A 144 2.19 8.97 -6.84
C TYR A 144 1.18 7.96 -6.31
N LEU A 145 -0.09 8.17 -6.65
CA LEU A 145 -1.17 7.23 -6.37
C LEU A 145 -1.84 6.84 -7.69
N ILE A 146 -1.92 5.54 -7.93
CA ILE A 146 -2.56 4.93 -9.10
C ILE A 146 -3.81 4.23 -8.59
N ARG A 147 -4.97 4.68 -9.04
CA ARG A 147 -6.26 4.13 -8.61
C ARG A 147 -7.02 3.54 -9.79
N SER A 148 -7.47 2.31 -9.64
CA SER A 148 -8.35 1.66 -10.61
C SER A 148 -9.50 0.92 -9.94
N ARG A 149 -10.47 0.51 -10.74
CA ARG A 149 -11.71 -0.14 -10.30
C ARG A 149 -12.11 -1.20 -11.31
N ARG A 150 -12.68 -2.30 -10.83
CA ARG A 150 -13.35 -3.30 -11.69
C ARG A 150 -14.64 -3.80 -11.05
N PRO A 151 -15.62 -4.21 -11.85
CA PRO A 151 -16.78 -4.95 -11.35
C PRO A 151 -16.36 -6.31 -10.79
N ILE A 152 -16.98 -6.76 -9.69
CA ILE A 152 -16.88 -8.16 -9.27
C ILE A 152 -17.67 -9.01 -10.27
N HIS A 153 -16.97 -9.82 -11.05
CA HIS A 153 -17.62 -10.89 -11.81
C HIS A 153 -18.08 -11.96 -10.82
N LYS A 154 -19.37 -12.33 -10.83
CA LYS A 154 -19.97 -13.36 -9.94
C LYS A 154 -19.38 -14.78 -10.10
N SER A 155 -18.28 -14.94 -10.80
CA SER A 155 -17.55 -16.20 -10.99
C SER A 155 -16.17 -16.07 -10.35
N GLY A 156 -16.15 -16.19 -9.03
CA GLY A 156 -14.97 -16.15 -8.17
C GLY A 156 -15.38 -16.56 -6.77
N GLU A 157 -16.02 -17.73 -6.64
CA GLU A 157 -16.26 -18.36 -5.36
C GLU A 157 -14.91 -18.52 -4.64
N ARG A 158 -14.63 -17.73 -3.59
CA ARG A 158 -13.66 -18.16 -2.57
C ARG A 158 -13.77 -17.53 -1.18
N PHE A 159 -14.48 -16.42 -0.99
CA PHE A 159 -14.68 -15.85 0.36
C PHE A 159 -16.14 -15.60 0.78
N ALA A 160 -17.11 -15.83 -0.11
CA ALA A 160 -18.53 -15.72 0.24
C ALA A 160 -19.05 -16.88 1.12
N SER A 161 -18.32 -18.00 1.18
CA SER A 161 -18.82 -19.27 1.73
C SER A 161 -18.72 -19.42 3.26
N MET A 162 -18.11 -18.48 4.00
CA MET A 162 -18.09 -18.51 5.47
C MET A 162 -19.06 -17.54 6.16
N LYS A 163 -19.72 -16.64 5.43
CA LYS A 163 -20.60 -15.59 6.02
C LYS A 163 -22.11 -15.77 5.73
N SER A 164 -22.52 -16.86 5.08
CA SER A 164 -23.91 -17.00 4.57
C SER A 164 -24.99 -17.22 5.65
N ALA A 165 -24.63 -17.61 6.88
CA ALA A 165 -25.63 -17.86 7.92
C ALA A 165 -26.23 -16.57 8.53
N LEU A 166 -25.51 -15.44 8.50
CA LEU A 166 -25.97 -14.15 9.04
C LEU A 166 -26.42 -13.15 7.96
N SER A 167 -26.01 -13.36 6.71
CA SER A 167 -26.37 -12.52 5.56
C SER A 167 -27.87 -12.57 5.23
N ASN A 168 -28.53 -13.72 5.44
CA ASN A 168 -29.94 -13.92 5.05
C ASN A 168 -30.93 -12.96 5.72
N VAL A 169 -30.61 -12.39 6.88
CA VAL A 169 -31.46 -11.41 7.57
C VAL A 169 -31.07 -9.97 7.19
N PHE A 170 -29.81 -9.69 6.86
CA PHE A 170 -29.34 -8.33 6.54
C PHE A 170 -29.52 -7.98 5.06
N GLY A 171 -29.19 -8.92 4.16
CA GLY A 171 -29.32 -8.77 2.71
C GLY A 171 -30.78 -8.68 2.22
N ALA A 172 -31.72 -9.28 2.94
CA ALA A 172 -33.15 -9.21 2.61
C ALA A 172 -33.76 -7.81 2.81
N LEU A 173 -33.14 -6.93 3.60
CA LEU A 173 -33.67 -5.58 3.90
C LEU A 173 -32.96 -4.45 3.14
N THR A 174 -31.76 -4.66 2.58
CA THR A 174 -31.01 -3.68 1.78
C THR A 174 -31.15 -3.88 0.26
N ALA A 175 -31.99 -4.82 -0.18
CA ALA A 175 -32.19 -5.27 -1.57
C ALA A 175 -32.70 -4.23 -2.59
N SER A 176 -32.59 -2.91 -2.34
CA SER A 176 -33.05 -1.86 -3.25
C SER A 176 -31.96 -1.15 -4.05
N ARG A 177 -30.69 -1.56 -3.98
CA ARG A 177 -29.66 -1.06 -4.91
C ARG A 177 -28.79 -2.20 -5.42
N SER A 178 -29.07 -2.67 -6.63
CA SER A 178 -28.15 -3.49 -7.41
C SER A 178 -27.00 -2.63 -7.95
N GLU A 179 -26.26 -1.97 -7.06
CA GLU A 179 -24.94 -1.47 -7.46
C GLU A 179 -24.04 -2.69 -7.58
N THR A 180 -23.49 -2.91 -8.78
CA THR A 180 -22.46 -3.94 -8.96
C THR A 180 -21.36 -3.68 -7.93
N ALA A 181 -21.00 -4.69 -7.15
CA ALA A 181 -19.91 -4.59 -6.20
C ALA A 181 -18.62 -4.23 -6.98
N ILE A 182 -17.95 -3.14 -6.60
CA ILE A 182 -16.78 -2.60 -7.31
C ILE A 182 -15.55 -2.69 -6.42
N GLU A 183 -14.64 -3.60 -6.78
CA GLU A 183 -13.30 -3.65 -6.20
C GLU A 183 -12.52 -2.40 -6.56
N THR A 184 -11.62 -1.98 -5.67
CA THR A 184 -10.75 -0.84 -5.90
C THR A 184 -9.32 -1.23 -5.62
N PHE A 185 -8.42 -0.82 -6.51
CA PHE A 185 -6.99 -1.04 -6.39
C PHE A 185 -6.31 0.30 -6.23
N THR A 186 -5.43 0.42 -5.24
CA THR A 186 -4.65 1.64 -4.99
C THR A 186 -3.18 1.30 -4.81
N THR A 187 -2.36 1.68 -5.77
CA THR A 187 -0.89 1.58 -5.64
C THR A 187 -0.34 2.96 -5.32
N VAL A 188 0.39 3.07 -4.21
CA VAL A 188 1.08 4.28 -3.77
C VAL A 188 2.59 4.08 -3.95
N LYS A 189 3.23 5.03 -4.61
CA LYS A 189 4.69 5.06 -4.78
C LYS A 189 5.23 6.36 -4.21
N LEU A 190 6.01 6.23 -3.13
CA LEU A 190 6.77 7.33 -2.55
C LEU A 190 8.11 7.41 -3.28
N ILE A 191 8.39 8.54 -3.90
CA ILE A 191 9.67 8.82 -4.56
C ILE A 191 10.38 9.91 -3.76
N GLY A 192 11.58 9.61 -3.27
CA GLY A 192 12.48 10.58 -2.66
C GLY A 192 12.89 11.67 -3.64
N LYS A 193 13.78 12.57 -3.22
CA LYS A 193 14.27 13.63 -4.11
C LYS A 193 15.05 13.00 -5.27
N PRO A 194 14.71 13.23 -6.54
CA PRO A 194 15.48 12.71 -7.66
C PRO A 194 16.97 13.05 -7.58
N LYS A 195 17.33 14.24 -7.09
CA LYS A 195 18.73 14.63 -6.87
C LYS A 195 19.50 13.71 -5.91
N THR A 196 18.82 13.15 -4.90
CA THR A 196 19.41 12.19 -3.97
C THR A 196 19.49 10.81 -4.62
N ILE A 197 18.39 10.34 -5.23
CA ILE A 197 18.30 9.02 -5.88
C ILE A 197 19.31 8.89 -7.04
N LEU A 198 19.53 9.97 -7.79
CA LEU A 198 20.42 10.03 -8.95
C LEU A 198 21.86 10.39 -8.61
N ARG A 199 22.23 10.42 -7.32
CA ARG A 199 23.61 10.65 -6.92
C ARG A 199 24.50 9.50 -7.43
N PRO A 200 25.60 9.80 -8.14
CA PRO A 200 26.58 8.81 -8.59
C PRO A 200 27.10 7.94 -7.45
N MET A 201 27.47 6.70 -7.74
CA MET A 201 27.89 5.71 -6.75
C MET A 201 29.17 6.14 -6.02
N ASN A 202 30.09 6.82 -6.71
CA ASN A 202 31.33 7.35 -6.10
C ASN A 202 31.10 8.56 -5.17
N GLU A 203 29.95 9.22 -5.25
CA GLU A 203 29.56 10.38 -4.43
C GLU A 203 28.64 10.01 -3.27
N ARG A 204 28.12 8.78 -3.24
CA ARG A 204 27.39 8.25 -2.09
C ARG A 204 28.42 8.04 -0.97
N GLU A 205 28.47 8.96 -0.02
CA GLU A 205 29.19 8.77 1.26
C GLU A 205 28.73 7.46 1.92
N GLN A 206 29.54 6.90 2.84
CA GLN A 206 29.37 5.60 3.52
C GLN A 206 27.90 5.19 3.79
N GLU A 207 27.66 3.86 3.83
CA GLU A 207 26.35 3.18 3.96
C GLU A 207 25.22 4.07 4.48
N PRO A 208 24.06 4.14 3.77
CA PRO A 208 22.95 5.01 4.16
C PRO A 208 22.63 4.83 5.65
N GLU A 209 22.36 5.95 6.35
CA GLU A 209 22.03 5.90 7.78
C GLU A 209 20.98 4.83 8.04
N SER A 210 21.37 3.79 8.79
CA SER A 210 20.48 2.68 9.05
C SER A 210 19.29 3.17 9.86
N ILE A 211 18.09 2.82 9.43
CA ILE A 211 16.87 3.06 10.17
C ILE A 211 16.86 2.19 11.42
N ASP A 212 16.95 2.85 12.56
CA ASP A 212 16.87 2.19 13.86
C ASP A 212 15.45 1.75 14.20
N GLN A 213 14.42 2.44 13.68
CA GLN A 213 13.06 2.26 14.15
C GLN A 213 12.02 2.47 13.06
N TRP A 214 10.95 1.67 13.10
CA TRP A 214 9.71 1.91 12.37
C TRP A 214 8.53 1.94 13.34
N ARG A 215 7.60 2.88 13.12
CA ARG A 215 6.31 2.88 13.82
C ARG A 215 5.18 2.93 12.82
N PHE A 216 4.34 1.91 12.85
CA PHE A 216 3.17 1.74 12.01
C PHE A 216 1.91 1.94 12.84
N ARG A 217 0.93 2.66 12.30
CA ARG A 217 -0.39 2.83 12.91
C ARG A 217 -1.48 2.59 11.89
N TYR A 218 -2.43 1.72 12.24
CA TYR A 218 -3.68 1.54 11.50
C TYR A 218 -4.86 1.83 12.42
N THR A 219 -5.65 2.85 12.09
CA THR A 219 -6.89 3.17 12.79
C THR A 219 -8.09 3.06 11.87
N THR A 220 -9.20 2.57 12.41
CA THR A 220 -10.52 2.63 11.78
C THR A 220 -11.44 3.54 12.58
N PHE A 221 -12.30 4.34 11.92
CA PHE A 221 -13.20 5.27 12.62
C PHE A 221 -14.47 5.58 11.82
N LEU A 222 -15.49 6.08 12.50
CA LEU A 222 -16.73 6.58 11.91
C LEU A 222 -16.73 8.11 11.94
N ALA A 223 -16.65 8.75 10.76
CA ALA A 223 -16.58 10.22 10.68
C ALA A 223 -17.83 10.91 11.25
N ASP A 224 -19.01 10.31 11.08
CA ASP A 224 -20.26 10.84 11.60
C ASP A 224 -20.34 10.75 13.13
N GLU A 225 -21.01 11.70 13.78
CA GLU A 225 -21.34 11.59 15.21
C GLU A 225 -22.39 10.50 15.49
N TRP A 226 -23.30 10.29 14.53
CA TRP A 226 -24.45 9.40 14.65
C TRP A 226 -24.58 8.55 13.41
N VAL A 227 -24.53 7.24 13.60
CA VAL A 227 -24.71 6.27 12.52
C VAL A 227 -26.05 5.56 12.71
N ARG A 228 -26.91 5.62 11.69
CA ARG A 228 -28.21 4.92 11.73
C ARG A 228 -27.99 3.42 11.61
N ASN A 229 -28.68 2.63 12.44
CA ASN A 229 -28.70 1.19 12.28
C ASN A 229 -29.50 0.85 11.00
N PRO A 230 -28.90 0.13 10.04
CA PRO A 230 -29.58 -0.27 8.81
C PRO A 230 -30.73 -1.27 9.04
N ASN A 231 -30.78 -1.95 10.19
CA ASN A 231 -31.92 -2.78 10.57
C ASN A 231 -33.03 -1.92 11.23
N PRO A 232 -34.12 -1.57 10.51
CA PRO A 232 -35.18 -0.71 11.04
C PRO A 232 -36.01 -1.36 12.14
N LEU A 233 -35.95 -2.69 12.28
CA LEU A 233 -36.66 -3.43 13.33
C LEU A 233 -35.87 -3.50 14.63
N SER A 234 -34.59 -3.10 14.63
CA SER A 234 -33.77 -3.10 15.83
C SER A 234 -34.22 -2.01 16.81
N PRO A 235 -34.32 -2.30 18.12
CA PRO A 235 -34.54 -1.26 19.11
C PRO A 235 -33.35 -0.28 19.21
N ASN A 236 -32.17 -0.71 18.77
CA ASN A 236 -30.95 0.10 18.67
C ASN A 236 -30.96 0.86 17.34
N HIS A 237 -31.64 2.00 17.29
CA HIS A 237 -31.86 2.76 16.05
C HIS A 237 -30.64 3.56 15.60
N PHE A 238 -29.81 4.00 16.55
CA PHE A 238 -28.60 4.76 16.28
C PHE A 238 -27.41 4.23 17.07
N PHE A 239 -26.23 4.32 16.47
CA PHE A 239 -24.93 4.11 17.09
C PHE A 239 -24.16 5.42 17.16
N LYS A 240 -23.40 5.62 18.24
CA LYS A 240 -22.45 6.74 18.33
C LYS A 240 -21.22 6.47 17.46
N GLY A 241 -20.93 7.36 16.53
CA GLY A 241 -19.69 7.36 15.76
C GLY A 241 -18.56 8.14 16.47
N ASP A 242 -17.48 8.42 15.74
CA ASP A 242 -16.28 9.07 16.30
C ASP A 242 -16.26 10.58 16.08
N GLY A 243 -17.07 11.10 15.14
CA GLY A 243 -17.27 12.55 14.97
C GLY A 243 -16.00 13.30 14.57
N ARG A 244 -15.14 12.69 13.75
CA ARG A 244 -13.82 13.25 13.40
C ARG A 244 -13.41 13.00 11.96
N GLY A 245 -12.36 13.68 11.51
CA GLY A 245 -11.67 13.39 10.26
C GLY A 245 -10.42 12.53 10.44
N PHE A 246 -9.67 12.37 9.35
CA PHE A 246 -8.36 11.71 9.36
C PHE A 246 -7.37 12.46 10.25
N ASP A 247 -6.81 11.77 11.22
CA ASP A 247 -5.87 12.31 12.18
C ASP A 247 -5.13 11.14 12.86
N PRO A 248 -3.80 11.01 12.68
CA PRO A 248 -3.04 9.92 13.30
C PRO A 248 -3.13 9.93 14.83
N THR A 249 -3.44 11.07 15.45
CA THR A 249 -3.55 11.26 16.91
C THR A 249 -4.98 11.32 17.43
N GLY A 250 -5.99 11.18 16.56
CA GLY A 250 -7.40 11.30 16.94
C GLY A 250 -7.79 10.31 18.05
N GLU A 251 -8.52 10.78 19.06
CA GLU A 251 -8.87 9.95 20.24
C GLU A 251 -10.07 9.02 20.02
N GLY A 252 -10.99 9.35 19.11
CA GLY A 252 -12.15 8.52 18.78
C GLY A 252 -11.82 7.49 17.70
N PHE A 253 -12.07 6.21 17.93
CA PHE A 253 -11.86 5.17 16.90
C PHE A 253 -12.71 3.93 17.16
N ARG A 254 -12.91 3.14 16.10
CA ARG A 254 -13.47 1.78 16.18
C ARG A 254 -12.41 0.79 16.60
N THR A 255 -11.26 0.78 15.90
CA THR A 255 -10.08 0.01 16.30
C THR A 255 -8.80 0.78 16.01
N ARG A 256 -7.75 0.52 16.79
CA ARG A 256 -6.40 1.05 16.58
C ARG A 256 -5.38 -0.05 16.81
N VAL A 257 -4.42 -0.14 15.89
CA VAL A 257 -3.25 -0.99 15.99
C VAL A 257 -2.01 -0.11 15.87
N ASP A 258 -1.06 -0.32 16.76
CA ASP A 258 0.28 0.23 16.69
C ASP A 258 1.30 -0.91 16.68
N ILE A 259 2.25 -0.83 15.76
CA ILE A 259 3.39 -1.73 15.67
C ILE A 259 4.67 -0.89 15.70
N GLU A 260 5.56 -1.20 16.63
CA GLU A 260 6.84 -0.54 16.82
C GLU A 260 7.95 -1.58 16.69
N LEU A 261 8.80 -1.38 15.69
CA LEU A 261 9.98 -2.21 15.42
C LEU A 261 11.23 -1.39 15.76
N ALA A 262 12.11 -1.95 16.60
CA ALA A 262 13.36 -1.31 17.01
C ALA A 262 14.56 -2.22 16.67
N TYR A 263 15.36 -1.84 15.68
CA TYR A 263 16.55 -2.56 15.20
C TYR A 263 17.81 -2.31 16.03
N ASP A 264 17.81 -1.25 16.84
CA ASP A 264 18.91 -0.88 17.74
C ASP A 264 18.86 -1.63 19.08
N GLU A 265 17.73 -2.28 19.37
CA GLU A 265 17.53 -3.09 20.57
C GLU A 265 17.87 -4.58 20.35
N LYS A 266 18.34 -5.24 21.41
CA LYS A 266 18.74 -6.65 21.35
C LYS A 266 17.55 -7.54 20.99
N GLY A 267 17.68 -8.30 19.90
CA GLY A 267 16.65 -9.21 19.42
C GLY A 267 15.61 -8.55 18.50
N GLU A 268 15.86 -7.30 18.10
CA GLU A 268 15.04 -6.53 17.16
C GLU A 268 13.55 -6.61 17.54
N PRO A 269 13.17 -6.19 18.76
CA PRO A 269 11.83 -6.39 19.27
C PRO A 269 10.78 -5.69 18.39
N MET A 270 9.67 -6.39 18.19
CA MET A 270 8.47 -5.87 17.54
C MET A 270 7.35 -5.82 18.57
N ARG A 271 7.00 -4.62 19.02
CA ARG A 271 5.91 -4.39 19.95
C ARG A 271 4.62 -4.17 19.18
N PHE A 272 3.60 -4.96 19.53
CA PHE A 272 2.28 -4.90 18.94
C PHE A 272 1.26 -4.51 20.02
N THR A 273 0.52 -3.42 19.81
CA THR A 273 -0.60 -3.02 20.67
C THR A 273 -1.87 -2.87 19.85
N LYS A 274 -2.99 -3.29 20.43
CA LYS A 274 -4.31 -3.30 19.78
C LYS A 274 -5.38 -2.80 20.73
N GLU A 275 -6.26 -1.96 20.22
CA GLU A 275 -7.36 -1.36 20.96
C GLU A 275 -8.67 -1.41 20.17
N VAL A 276 -9.76 -1.67 20.89
CA VAL A 276 -11.13 -1.66 20.35
C VAL A 276 -11.95 -0.63 21.12
N GLY A 277 -12.59 0.29 20.39
CA GLY A 277 -13.51 1.28 20.93
C GLY A 277 -14.86 0.66 21.33
N PRO A 278 -15.60 1.26 22.28
CA PRO A 278 -16.92 0.76 22.65
C PRO A 278 -17.97 1.06 21.57
N SER A 279 -18.86 0.10 21.35
CA SER A 279 -20.13 0.34 20.64
C SER A 279 -21.16 0.88 21.63
N ILE A 280 -21.81 1.99 21.29
CA ILE A 280 -22.84 2.63 22.12
C ILE A 280 -24.09 2.82 21.28
N ALA A 281 -25.20 2.21 21.73
CA ALA A 281 -26.47 2.18 21.04
C ALA A 281 -27.52 3.09 21.70
N TYR A 282 -28.40 3.64 20.86
CA TYR A 282 -29.44 4.59 21.24
C TYR A 282 -30.78 4.26 20.57
N ASP A 283 -31.88 4.69 21.20
CA ASP A 283 -33.23 4.56 20.63
C ASP A 283 -33.52 5.61 19.56
N HIS A 284 -34.73 5.59 18.99
CA HIS A 284 -35.18 6.53 17.96
C HIS A 284 -35.17 8.02 18.40
N LEU A 285 -35.20 8.29 19.71
CA LEU A 285 -35.09 9.63 20.31
C LEU A 285 -33.65 9.97 20.72
N LYS A 286 -32.67 9.16 20.30
CA LYS A 286 -31.25 9.26 20.68
C LYS A 286 -31.02 9.21 22.20
N ARG A 287 -31.84 8.45 22.94
CA ARG A 287 -31.61 8.16 24.36
C ARG A 287 -30.73 6.93 24.51
N PHE A 288 -29.80 6.97 25.46
CA PHE A 288 -28.88 5.87 25.72
C PHE A 288 -29.64 4.58 25.99
N ARG A 289 -29.21 3.49 25.35
CA ARG A 289 -29.74 2.14 25.59
C ARG A 289 -28.69 1.23 26.18
N GLU A 290 -27.57 1.09 25.48
CA GLU A 290 -26.60 0.05 25.78
C GLU A 290 -25.20 0.45 25.34
N LYS A 291 -24.19 -0.10 26.03
CA LYS A 291 -22.78 0.03 25.70
C LYS A 291 -22.10 -1.32 25.87
N ALA A 292 -21.39 -1.77 24.85
CA ALA A 292 -20.56 -2.96 24.91
C ALA A 292 -19.25 -2.74 24.14
N LYS A 293 -18.23 -3.52 24.46
CA LYS A 293 -16.93 -3.50 23.79
C LYS A 293 -16.64 -4.92 23.29
N ALA A 294 -16.35 -5.06 22.00
CA ALA A 294 -15.93 -6.34 21.45
C ALA A 294 -14.55 -6.72 22.00
N SER A 295 -14.28 -8.02 22.07
CA SER A 295 -12.93 -8.50 22.35
C SER A 295 -11.96 -8.06 21.25
N ALA A 296 -10.69 -7.86 21.61
CA ALA A 296 -9.62 -7.59 20.65
C ALA A 296 -8.98 -8.88 20.09
N ASP A 297 -9.54 -10.05 20.38
CA ASP A 297 -8.96 -11.35 19.98
C ASP A 297 -8.91 -11.54 18.46
N GLY A 298 -9.84 -10.93 17.72
CA GLY A 298 -9.84 -10.95 16.26
C GLY A 298 -8.80 -10.04 15.60
N ILE A 299 -7.90 -9.40 16.39
CA ILE A 299 -6.76 -8.65 15.86
C ILE A 299 -5.48 -9.41 16.21
N THR A 300 -4.80 -9.95 15.22
CA THR A 300 -3.61 -10.79 15.40
C THR A 300 -2.48 -10.30 14.52
N MET A 301 -1.25 -10.53 14.97
CA MET A 301 -0.05 -10.20 14.21
C MET A 301 0.89 -11.40 14.24
N GLU A 302 1.36 -11.81 13.07
CA GLU A 302 2.44 -12.78 12.89
C GLU A 302 3.67 -12.05 12.36
N ARG A 303 4.86 -12.42 12.86
CA ARG A 303 6.13 -11.84 12.42
C ARG A 303 6.69 -12.67 11.26
N THR A 304 7.17 -11.99 10.22
CA THR A 304 7.62 -12.61 8.96
C THR A 304 9.01 -12.09 8.56
N ASP A 305 9.96 -12.09 9.51
CA ASP A 305 11.32 -11.63 9.22
C ASP A 305 12.00 -12.49 8.14
N ARG A 306 12.76 -11.83 7.26
CA ARG A 306 13.45 -12.50 6.15
C ARG A 306 14.95 -12.60 6.36
N GLY A 307 15.52 -11.76 7.22
CA GLY A 307 16.94 -11.74 7.50
C GLY A 307 17.32 -10.63 8.49
N LYS A 308 18.62 -10.50 8.75
CA LYS A 308 19.13 -9.43 9.61
C LYS A 308 18.85 -8.09 8.95
N GLY A 309 18.13 -7.20 9.65
CA GLY A 309 17.75 -5.90 9.12
C GLY A 309 16.56 -5.89 8.16
N GLU A 310 15.96 -7.07 7.89
CA GLU A 310 14.74 -7.23 7.10
C GLU A 310 13.66 -7.86 7.98
N SER A 311 12.72 -7.04 8.44
CA SER A 311 11.66 -7.48 9.35
C SER A 311 10.30 -7.24 8.73
N GLY A 312 9.37 -8.15 8.97
CA GLY A 312 8.03 -8.04 8.43
C GLY A 312 6.96 -8.53 9.38
N PHE A 313 5.71 -8.23 9.05
CA PHE A 313 4.56 -8.77 9.74
C PHE A 313 3.37 -8.98 8.81
N ILE A 314 2.48 -9.89 9.22
CA ILE A 314 1.11 -10.02 8.73
C ILE A 314 0.18 -9.65 9.87
N LEU A 315 -0.62 -8.59 9.68
CA LEU A 315 -1.65 -8.12 10.60
C LEU A 315 -3.02 -8.51 10.05
N THR A 316 -3.76 -9.32 10.80
CA THR A 316 -5.14 -9.72 10.46
C THR A 316 -6.11 -9.09 11.44
N HIS A 317 -7.25 -8.61 10.95
CA HIS A 317 -8.28 -7.97 11.75
C HIS A 317 -9.67 -8.47 11.34
N CYS A 318 -10.46 -8.89 12.34
CA CYS A 318 -11.86 -9.29 12.20
C CYS A 318 -12.62 -8.91 13.48
N ILE A 319 -13.14 -7.68 13.55
CA ILE A 319 -13.86 -7.20 14.75
C ILE A 319 -15.32 -6.86 14.42
N GLY A 320 -16.25 -7.59 15.03
CA GLY A 320 -17.69 -7.39 14.92
C GLY A 320 -18.26 -6.33 15.86
N ASN A 321 -19.51 -5.94 15.61
CA ASN A 321 -20.28 -5.09 16.52
C ASN A 321 -20.99 -5.96 17.58
N PRO A 322 -20.70 -5.82 18.88
CA PRO A 322 -21.31 -6.65 19.93
C PRO A 322 -22.79 -6.33 20.18
N LEU A 323 -23.30 -5.21 19.65
CA LEU A 323 -24.67 -4.71 19.87
C LEU A 323 -25.56 -4.81 18.62
N ALA A 324 -25.05 -5.33 17.51
CA ALA A 324 -25.81 -5.54 16.29
C ALA A 324 -25.26 -6.71 15.48
N ALA A 325 -26.17 -7.49 14.89
CA ALA A 325 -25.81 -8.44 13.84
C ALA A 325 -25.44 -7.65 12.57
N ALA A 326 -24.15 -7.38 12.42
CA ALA A 326 -23.55 -6.75 11.26
C ALA A 326 -22.24 -7.50 10.93
N PRO A 327 -21.77 -7.45 9.67
CA PRO A 327 -20.47 -7.99 9.33
C PRO A 327 -19.37 -7.33 10.18
N SER A 328 -18.29 -8.05 10.42
CA SER A 328 -17.09 -7.52 11.06
C SER A 328 -16.46 -6.44 10.19
N ILE A 329 -15.63 -5.60 10.82
CA ILE A 329 -14.62 -4.82 10.12
C ILE A 329 -13.48 -5.79 9.83
N ASP A 330 -13.24 -6.09 8.56
CA ASP A 330 -12.18 -6.98 8.11
C ASP A 330 -11.09 -6.22 7.35
N TYR A 331 -9.84 -6.51 7.70
CA TYR A 331 -8.68 -6.09 6.93
C TYR A 331 -7.47 -7.00 7.17
N GLU A 332 -6.56 -6.98 6.21
CA GLU A 332 -5.23 -7.57 6.32
C GLU A 332 -4.17 -6.57 5.87
N VAL A 333 -3.01 -6.62 6.51
CA VAL A 333 -1.80 -5.89 6.09
C VAL A 333 -0.61 -6.83 6.14
N THR A 334 0.10 -6.97 5.02
CA THR A 334 1.47 -7.47 4.99
C THR A 334 2.42 -6.29 4.88
N ALA A 335 3.46 -6.28 5.69
CA ALA A 335 4.48 -5.24 5.67
C ALA A 335 5.87 -5.85 5.76
N ASP A 336 6.77 -5.43 4.88
CA ASP A 336 8.19 -5.72 4.92
C ASP A 336 8.94 -4.38 5.09
N PHE A 337 9.83 -4.31 6.07
CA PHE A 337 10.68 -3.15 6.36
C PHE A 337 12.14 -3.54 6.32
N ASN A 338 12.96 -2.61 5.86
CA ASN A 338 14.39 -2.76 5.83
C ASN A 338 15.09 -1.60 6.60
N ARG A 339 16.18 -1.92 7.30
CA ARG A 339 17.13 -0.96 7.89
C ARG A 339 17.71 0.03 6.89
N GLU A 340 17.85 -0.29 5.61
CA GLU A 340 18.26 0.69 4.60
C GLU A 340 17.16 1.73 4.29
N GLY A 341 15.99 1.60 4.91
CA GLY A 341 14.92 2.59 4.85
C GLY A 341 13.91 2.36 3.74
N THR A 342 13.93 1.19 3.10
CA THR A 342 12.91 0.73 2.16
C THR A 342 11.80 -0.02 2.89
N PHE A 343 10.59 0.01 2.33
CA PHE A 343 9.46 -0.80 2.77
C PHE A 343 8.56 -1.19 1.60
N ASP A 344 7.86 -2.30 1.78
CA ASP A 344 6.75 -2.75 0.94
C ASP A 344 5.59 -3.15 1.84
N MET A 345 4.48 -2.43 1.71
CA MET A 345 3.26 -2.72 2.46
C MET A 345 2.13 -2.97 1.48
N SER A 346 1.34 -3.99 1.73
CA SER A 346 0.14 -4.27 0.95
C SER A 346 -0.96 -4.81 1.84
N GLY A 347 -2.20 -4.72 1.37
CA GLY A 347 -3.32 -5.23 2.14
C GLY A 347 -4.64 -5.04 1.44
N TYR A 348 -5.69 -5.39 2.15
CA TYR A 348 -7.06 -5.12 1.75
C TYR A 348 -7.92 -4.82 2.95
N PHE A 349 -9.03 -4.13 2.73
CA PHE A 349 -10.01 -3.84 3.77
C PHE A 349 -11.42 -3.70 3.20
N ASP A 350 -12.41 -3.88 4.06
CA ASP A 350 -13.82 -3.69 3.73
C ASP A 350 -14.15 -2.24 3.34
N PRO A 351 -15.21 -1.98 2.56
CA PRO A 351 -15.61 -0.62 2.17
C PRO A 351 -16.00 0.33 3.33
N ALA A 352 -16.15 -0.17 4.55
CA ALA A 352 -16.54 0.59 5.71
C ALA A 352 -15.84 0.02 6.97
N PRO A 353 -15.42 0.86 7.93
CA PRO A 353 -15.70 2.29 8.05
C PRO A 353 -14.62 3.15 7.34
N HIS A 354 -14.17 4.27 7.93
CA HIS A 354 -12.99 4.98 7.41
C HIS A 354 -11.73 4.25 7.83
N HIS A 355 -10.74 4.20 6.94
CA HIS A 355 -9.45 3.53 7.16
C HIS A 355 -8.32 4.56 7.04
N GLU A 356 -7.41 4.57 8.02
CA GLU A 356 -6.24 5.44 8.00
C GLU A 356 -4.98 4.69 8.47
N ILE A 357 -3.94 4.79 7.67
CA ILE A 357 -2.66 4.11 7.86
C ILE A 357 -1.55 5.14 7.83
N TYR A 358 -0.68 5.10 8.84
CA TYR A 358 0.44 6.01 9.00
C TYR A 358 1.73 5.28 9.33
N LEU A 359 2.84 5.90 8.96
CA LEU A 359 4.18 5.38 9.22
C LEU A 359 5.09 6.50 9.72
N ILE A 360 5.94 6.17 10.68
CA ILE A 360 7.13 6.94 11.06
C ILE A 360 8.35 6.11 10.68
N LYS A 361 9.28 6.75 9.98
CA LYS A 361 10.59 6.22 9.61
C LYS A 361 11.64 6.84 10.55
N GLY A 362 12.40 6.00 11.24
CA GLY A 362 13.41 6.41 12.21
C GLY A 362 12.82 6.97 13.52
N ARG A 363 13.63 7.73 14.27
CA ARG A 363 13.29 8.29 15.58
C ARG A 363 12.48 9.60 15.53
N GLY A 364 12.09 10.06 14.35
CA GLY A 364 11.23 11.23 14.19
C GLY A 364 9.85 11.01 14.82
N ASP A 365 9.08 12.07 15.02
CA ASP A 365 7.74 12.04 15.62
C ASP A 365 6.62 12.35 14.62
N ARG A 366 6.98 12.67 13.38
CA ARG A 366 6.04 13.07 12.33
C ARG A 366 5.49 11.87 11.58
N TRP A 367 4.20 11.59 11.80
CA TRP A 367 3.45 10.64 11.01
C TRP A 367 3.38 11.04 9.52
N ARG A 368 3.78 10.11 8.65
CA ARG A 368 3.53 10.17 7.21
C ARG A 368 2.26 9.39 6.91
N SER A 369 1.34 9.97 6.13
CA SER A 369 0.17 9.23 5.63
C SER A 369 0.61 8.21 4.58
N ILE A 370 0.18 6.97 4.76
CA ILE A 370 0.37 5.86 3.80
C ILE A 370 -0.88 5.69 2.96
N LEU A 371 -2.04 5.66 3.63
CA LEU A 371 -3.33 5.54 2.98
C LEU A 371 -4.43 6.12 3.88
N GLN A 372 -5.33 6.90 3.30
CA GLN A 372 -6.54 7.41 3.95
C GLN A 372 -7.70 7.15 3.01
N VAL A 373 -8.68 6.37 3.46
CA VAL A 373 -9.85 5.98 2.65
C VAL A 373 -11.13 6.25 3.42
N GLU A 374 -12.02 7.00 2.76
CA GLU A 374 -13.35 7.29 3.28
C GLU A 374 -14.27 6.07 3.22
N SER A 375 -15.13 5.95 4.21
CA SER A 375 -16.16 4.91 4.25
C SER A 375 -17.13 5.08 3.08
N ARG A 376 -17.49 3.99 2.40
CA ARG A 376 -18.64 3.97 1.46
C ARG A 376 -19.98 3.91 2.19
N GLY A 377 -19.96 3.72 3.51
CA GLY A 377 -21.14 3.58 4.36
C GLY A 377 -21.49 2.13 4.66
N LEU A 378 -22.12 1.89 5.81
CA LEU A 378 -22.42 0.55 6.32
C LEU A 378 -23.33 -0.29 5.40
N ALA A 379 -24.09 0.34 4.51
CA ALA A 379 -24.92 -0.36 3.53
C ALA A 379 -24.11 -1.21 2.54
N PHE A 380 -22.82 -0.88 2.33
CA PHE A 380 -21.93 -1.60 1.42
C PHE A 380 -21.24 -2.82 2.04
N MET A 381 -21.64 -3.21 3.25
CA MET A 381 -21.13 -4.43 3.90
C MET A 381 -21.95 -5.70 3.56
N SER A 382 -22.95 -5.66 2.66
CA SER A 382 -23.82 -6.81 2.35
C SER A 382 -23.40 -7.65 1.13
N ASP A 383 -23.61 -8.98 1.23
CA ASP A 383 -23.62 -10.11 0.27
C ASP A 383 -22.49 -10.29 -0.77
N ALA A 384 -21.79 -9.23 -1.21
CA ALA A 384 -20.58 -9.33 -2.02
C ALA A 384 -19.61 -8.23 -1.57
N ILE A 385 -18.61 -8.60 -0.77
CA ILE A 385 -17.64 -7.64 -0.24
C ILE A 385 -16.73 -7.19 -1.38
N ALA A 386 -16.83 -5.91 -1.73
CA ALA A 386 -15.99 -5.27 -2.73
C ALA A 386 -14.75 -4.69 -2.07
N TYR A 387 -13.74 -5.52 -1.84
CA TYR A 387 -12.53 -5.10 -1.14
C TYR A 387 -11.84 -3.91 -1.81
N HIS A 388 -11.25 -3.07 -0.98
CA HIS A 388 -10.25 -2.10 -1.41
C HIS A 388 -8.87 -2.71 -1.19
N TYR A 389 -8.21 -3.09 -2.28
CA TYR A 389 -6.82 -3.55 -2.30
C TYR A 389 -5.88 -2.37 -2.38
N TRP A 390 -4.78 -2.43 -1.63
CA TRP A 390 -3.76 -1.41 -1.67
C TRP A 390 -2.34 -1.97 -1.57
N ARG A 391 -1.39 -1.23 -2.13
CA ARG A 391 0.05 -1.45 -1.95
C ARG A 391 0.77 -0.11 -1.88
N CYS A 392 1.73 0.04 -0.98
CA CYS A 392 2.55 1.23 -0.81
C CYS A 392 4.02 0.83 -0.71
N THR A 393 4.86 1.41 -1.57
CA THR A 393 6.32 1.19 -1.58
C THR A 393 7.03 2.53 -1.66
N ASN A 394 8.30 2.57 -1.25
CA ASN A 394 9.15 3.74 -1.42
C ASN A 394 10.41 3.46 -2.26
N PHE A 395 10.86 4.51 -2.95
CA PHE A 395 12.14 4.57 -3.64
C PHE A 395 12.80 5.90 -3.26
N GLU A 396 13.74 5.87 -2.32
CA GLU A 396 14.30 7.07 -1.68
C GLU A 396 15.83 7.09 -1.68
#